data_AF-A0A0B2UJL4-F1
#
_entry.id   AF-A0A0B2UJL4-F1
#
_cell.length_a   1.000
_cell.length_b   1.000
_cell.length_c   1.000
_cell.angle_alpha   90.00
_cell.angle_beta   90.00
_cell.angle_gamma   90.00
#
_symmetry.space_group_name_H-M   'P 1'
#
loop_
_entity.id
_entity.type
_entity.pdbx_description
1 polymer ?
#
loop_
_entity_poly.entity_id
_entity_poly.type
_entity_poly.pdbx_seq_one_letter_code
_entity_poly.pdbx_strand_id
1 'polypeptide(L)'
;MQAYSATSRCNRIHTSIKGMLCDKCSVRCYVCKENTHIHSIDLLICEFCFHSTYKNKCIMCGERDPKHSAHYCRECIILQKHREGCPIYT
;
A
#
# COMPACT_ATOMS: atom_id res chain seq x y z
N MET A 1 -20.11 -2.49 -14.70
CA MET A 1 -20.06 -1.64 -13.49
C MET A 1 -19.55 -2.53 -12.38
N GLN A 2 -18.23 -2.52 -12.13
CA GLN A 2 -17.60 -3.51 -11.24
C GLN A 2 -17.95 -3.20 -9.78
N ALA A 3 -18.34 -4.25 -9.07
CA ALA A 3 -18.80 -4.22 -7.69
C ALA A 3 -17.79 -3.51 -6.78
N TYR A 4 -18.24 -2.45 -6.12
CA TYR A 4 -17.64 -1.96 -4.88
C TYR A 4 -17.93 -3.01 -3.80
N SER A 5 -17.20 -4.12 -3.83
CA SER A 5 -17.09 -5.00 -2.67
C SER A 5 -16.54 -4.15 -1.54
N ALA A 6 -17.27 -4.04 -0.43
CA ALA A 6 -16.88 -3.26 0.73
C ALA A 6 -15.61 -3.86 1.36
N THR A 7 -14.45 -3.57 0.78
CA THR A 7 -13.16 -3.95 1.35
C THR A 7 -12.91 -3.03 2.53
N SER A 8 -12.97 -3.58 3.72
CA SER A 8 -12.70 -2.83 4.94
C SER A 8 -11.19 -2.62 5.07
N ARG A 9 -10.77 -1.42 5.45
CA ARG A 9 -9.35 -1.12 5.68
C ARG A 9 -8.89 -1.79 6.97
N CYS A 10 -7.73 -2.44 6.94
CA CYS A 10 -7.19 -3.18 8.09
C CYS A 10 -7.02 -2.32 9.34
N ASN A 11 -6.48 -1.09 9.20
CA ASN A 11 -6.28 -0.10 10.28
C ASN A 11 -5.51 -0.58 11.52
N ARG A 12 -4.93 -1.79 11.52
CA ARG A 12 -4.01 -2.23 12.57
C ARG A 12 -2.76 -1.35 12.57
N ILE A 13 -2.12 -1.25 13.73
CA ILE A 13 -0.85 -0.54 13.87
C ILE A 13 0.16 -1.17 12.88
N HIS A 14 0.74 -0.33 12.02
CA HIS A 14 1.79 -0.77 11.11
C HIS A 14 3.10 -0.92 11.90
N THR A 15 3.95 -1.86 11.49
CA THR A 15 5.28 -2.03 12.08
C THR A 15 6.32 -1.34 11.20
N SER A 16 7.59 -1.71 11.30
CA SER A 16 8.66 -1.25 10.41
C SER A 16 8.69 -1.98 9.05
N ILE A 17 7.65 -2.77 8.72
CA ILE A 17 7.57 -3.52 7.47
C ILE A 17 7.05 -2.62 6.35
N LYS A 18 7.84 -2.48 5.29
CA LYS A 18 7.47 -1.74 4.08
C LYS A 18 6.60 -2.60 3.18
N GLY A 19 5.53 -2.01 2.64
CA GLY A 19 4.80 -2.59 1.53
C GLY A 19 5.65 -2.61 0.27
N MET A 20 5.52 -3.64 -0.55
CA MET A 20 6.32 -3.82 -1.76
C MET A 20 5.42 -3.80 -3.02
N LEU A 21 5.94 -3.28 -4.12
CA LEU A 21 5.28 -3.13 -5.42
C LEU A 21 6.11 -3.77 -6.53
N CYS A 22 5.43 -4.27 -7.56
CA CYS A 22 6.06 -4.68 -8.81
C CYS A 22 6.35 -3.47 -9.72
N ASP A 23 7.18 -3.68 -10.75
CA ASP A 23 7.63 -2.64 -11.70
C ASP A 23 6.47 -1.88 -12.37
N LYS A 24 5.32 -2.54 -12.56
CA LYS A 24 4.12 -1.93 -13.17
C LYS A 24 3.35 -1.02 -12.21
N CYS A 25 3.40 -1.31 -10.91
CA CYS A 25 2.64 -0.59 -9.88
C CYS A 25 3.48 0.45 -9.14
N SER A 26 4.80 0.44 -9.28
CA SER A 26 5.74 1.31 -8.57
C SER A 26 5.46 2.81 -8.77
N VAL A 27 4.90 3.20 -9.92
CA VAL A 27 4.57 4.59 -10.26
C VAL A 27 3.27 5.09 -9.61
N ARG A 28 2.56 4.27 -8.83
CA ARG A 28 1.25 4.60 -8.26
C ARG A 28 1.30 4.72 -6.75
N CYS A 29 0.57 5.70 -6.22
CA CYS A 29 0.26 5.73 -4.81
C CYS A 29 -0.75 4.63 -4.47
N TYR A 30 -0.49 3.81 -3.44
CA TYR A 30 -1.39 2.72 -3.06
C TYR A 30 -2.78 3.20 -2.63
N VAL A 31 -2.86 4.36 -1.94
CA VAL A 31 -4.10 4.87 -1.34
C VAL A 31 -5.02 5.50 -2.38
N CYS A 32 -4.53 6.47 -3.15
CA CYS A 32 -5.35 7.18 -4.15
C CYS A 32 -5.29 6.53 -5.54
N LYS A 33 -4.38 5.58 -5.78
CA LYS A 33 -4.18 4.87 -7.06
C LYS A 33 -3.74 5.76 -8.24
N GLU A 34 -3.52 7.05 -8.01
CA GLU A 34 -3.00 7.97 -9.00
C GLU A 34 -1.53 7.70 -9.32
N ASN A 35 -1.17 7.90 -10.59
CA ASN A 35 0.22 7.85 -11.02
C ASN A 35 0.93 9.10 -10.51
N THR A 36 1.93 8.92 -9.66
CA THR A 36 2.72 10.02 -9.10
C THR A 36 4.20 9.69 -9.20
N HIS A 37 4.97 10.66 -9.69
CA HIS A 37 6.44 10.57 -9.72
C HIS A 37 7.06 11.06 -8.40
N ILE A 38 6.26 11.59 -7.48
CA ILE A 38 6.72 12.19 -6.23
C ILE A 38 6.36 11.25 -5.07
N HIS A 39 7.36 10.45 -4.68
CA HIS A 39 7.31 9.60 -3.51
C HIS A 39 8.02 10.30 -2.34
N SER A 40 7.41 10.33 -1.16
CA SER A 40 8.01 11.05 -0.02
C SER A 40 8.13 10.22 1.26
N ILE A 41 7.16 9.35 1.57
CA ILE A 41 7.18 8.53 2.79
C ILE A 41 6.87 7.08 2.42
N ASP A 42 7.65 6.15 2.96
CA ASP A 42 7.45 4.71 2.80
C ASP A 42 6.10 4.27 3.36
N LEU A 43 5.39 3.43 2.61
CA LEU A 43 4.14 2.84 3.06
C LEU A 43 4.42 1.62 3.93
N LEU A 44 3.97 1.70 5.18
CA LEU A 44 4.15 0.65 6.16
C LEU A 44 2.88 -0.21 6.29
N ILE A 45 3.07 -1.51 6.48
CA ILE A 45 2.00 -2.49 6.68
C ILE A 45 2.15 -3.18 8.04
N CYS A 46 1.06 -3.76 8.55
CA CYS A 46 1.13 -4.55 9.77
C CYS A 46 1.72 -5.95 9.50
N GLU A 47 2.32 -6.55 10.52
CA GLU A 47 2.88 -7.91 10.46
C GLU A 47 1.85 -8.94 9.99
N PHE A 48 0.60 -8.84 10.45
CA PHE A 48 -0.43 -9.79 10.03
C PHE A 48 -0.64 -9.77 8.52
N CYS A 49 -0.87 -8.60 7.91
CA CYS A 49 -1.11 -8.50 6.46
C CYS A 49 0.12 -8.95 5.65
N PHE A 50 1.32 -8.66 6.18
CA PHE A 50 2.56 -9.14 5.59
C PHE A 50 2.62 -10.66 5.60
N HIS A 51 2.47 -11.31 6.76
CA HIS A 51 2.58 -12.76 6.89
C HIS A 51 1.42 -13.52 6.25
N SER A 52 0.20 -12.98 6.28
CA SER A 52 -0.99 -13.66 5.77
C SER A 52 -1.05 -13.68 4.25
N THR A 53 -0.79 -12.54 3.61
CA THR A 53 -1.22 -12.31 2.23
C THR A 53 -0.10 -11.78 1.34
N TYR A 54 0.67 -10.81 1.84
CA TYR A 54 1.56 -9.99 1.01
C TYR A 54 3.04 -10.31 1.12
N LYS A 55 3.40 -11.41 1.80
CA LYS A 55 4.78 -11.91 1.83
C LYS A 55 5.23 -12.20 0.39
N ASN A 56 6.25 -11.47 -0.06
CA ASN A 56 6.81 -11.54 -1.43
C ASN A 56 5.78 -11.28 -2.54
N LYS A 57 4.76 -10.46 -2.29
CA LYS A 57 3.78 -10.06 -3.30
C LYS A 57 3.61 -8.56 -3.35
N CYS A 58 3.28 -8.06 -4.54
CA CYS A 58 2.87 -6.68 -4.77
C CYS A 58 1.60 -6.39 -3.97
N ILE A 59 1.61 -5.37 -3.11
CA ILE A 59 0.44 -5.02 -2.30
C ILE A 59 -0.74 -4.50 -3.13
N MET A 60 -0.49 -4.00 -4.34
CA MET A 60 -1.51 -3.42 -5.22
C MET A 60 -2.22 -4.45 -6.10
N CYS A 61 -1.47 -5.39 -6.69
CA CYS A 61 -2.03 -6.37 -7.65
C CYS A 61 -1.87 -7.84 -7.23
N GLY A 62 -1.07 -8.13 -6.19
CA GLY A 62 -0.83 -9.50 -5.73
C GLY A 62 0.23 -10.29 -6.53
N GLU A 63 0.85 -9.68 -7.54
CA GLU A 63 1.90 -10.33 -8.35
C GLU A 63 3.11 -10.69 -7.50
N ARG A 64 3.80 -11.78 -7.85
CA ARG A 64 5.03 -12.22 -7.15
C ARG A 64 6.22 -11.32 -7.51
N ASP A 65 7.29 -11.45 -6.74
CA ASP A 65 8.57 -10.76 -6.94
C ASP A 65 8.48 -9.22 -7.00
N PRO A 66 7.96 -8.57 -5.94
CA PRO A 66 7.93 -7.13 -5.90
C PRO A 66 9.36 -6.58 -5.71
N LYS A 67 9.75 -5.60 -6.52
CA LYS A 67 11.12 -5.04 -6.55
C LYS A 67 11.25 -3.65 -5.95
N HIS A 68 10.13 -2.94 -5.80
CA HIS A 68 10.10 -1.55 -5.36
C HIS A 68 9.36 -1.41 -4.05
N SER A 69 9.80 -0.49 -3.19
CA SER A 69 9.05 -0.12 -1.99
C SER A 69 7.80 0.69 -2.39
N ALA A 70 6.71 0.50 -1.65
CA ALA A 70 5.52 1.32 -1.78
C ALA A 70 5.71 2.66 -1.04
N HIS A 71 5.19 3.74 -1.62
CA HIS A 71 5.26 5.07 -1.01
C HIS A 71 3.92 5.80 -1.08
N TYR A 72 3.71 6.73 -0.15
CA TYR A 72 2.61 7.69 -0.21
C TYR A 72 2.99 8.88 -1.11
N CYS A 73 2.01 9.36 -1.88
CA CYS A 73 2.13 10.62 -2.59
C CYS A 73 2.04 11.82 -1.63
N ARG A 74 2.49 12.97 -2.09
CA ARG A 74 2.51 14.22 -1.32
C ARG A 74 1.11 14.62 -0.82
N GLU A 75 0.07 14.48 -1.64
CA GLU A 75 -1.30 14.83 -1.27
C GLU A 75 -1.80 13.94 -0.12
N CYS A 76 -1.58 12.63 -0.19
CA CYS A 76 -1.95 11.71 0.89
C CYS A 76 -1.19 12.00 2.19
N ILE A 77 0.02 12.54 2.11
CA ILE A 77 0.80 12.94 3.29
C ILE A 77 0.22 14.20 3.92
N ILE A 78 -0.12 15.22 3.11
CA ILE A 78 -0.76 16.46 3.57
C ILE A 78 -2.10 16.14 4.26
N LEU A 79 -2.87 15.20 3.69
CA LEU A 79 -4.12 14.71 4.28
C LEU A 79 -3.93 13.72 5.44
N GLN A 80 -2.70 13.48 5.87
CA GLN A 80 -2.34 12.60 6.99
C GLN A 80 -2.82 11.14 6.85
N LYS A 81 -3.05 10.65 5.63
CA LYS A 81 -3.52 9.27 5.36
C LYS A 81 -2.54 8.18 5.79
N HIS A 82 -1.25 8.52 5.82
CA HIS A 82 -0.16 7.66 6.30
C HIS A 82 -0.24 7.37 7.81
N ARG A 83 -1.05 8.13 8.58
CA ARG A 83 -1.19 7.97 10.04
C ARG A 83 -2.39 7.12 10.46
N GLU A 84 -3.26 6.75 9.51
CA GLU A 84 -4.50 6.00 9.78
C GLU A 84 -4.25 4.49 10.05
N GLY A 85 -2.99 4.05 10.15
CA GLY A 85 -2.62 2.64 10.32
C GLY A 85 -2.49 1.87 9.00
N CYS A 86 -2.46 0.54 9.07
CA CYS A 86 -2.25 -0.35 7.94
C CYS A 86 -3.25 -0.04 6.80
N PRO A 87 -2.76 0.36 5.60
CA PRO A 87 -3.63 0.81 4.51
C PRO A 87 -4.27 -0.33 3.72
N ILE A 88 -3.88 -1.58 3.98
CA ILE A 88 -4.35 -2.75 3.25
C ILE A 88 -5.86 -2.91 3.41
N TYR A 89 -6.52 -3.07 2.26
CA TYR A 89 -7.94 -3.38 2.16
C TYR A 89 -8.12 -4.90 2.17
N THR A 90 -8.93 -5.40 3.11
CA THR A 90 -9.29 -6.84 3.26
C THR A 90 -10.68 -7.11 2.74
#